data_AF-A0A6U3D9H4-F1
#
_entry.id   AF-A0A6U3D9H4-F1
#
_cell.length_a   1.000
_cell.length_b   1.000
_cell.length_c   1.000
_cell.angle_alpha   90.00
_cell.angle_beta   90.00
_cell.angle_gamma   90.00
#
_symmetry.space_group_name_H-M   'P 1'
#
loop_
_entity.id
_entity.type
_entity.pdbx_description
1 polymer ?
#
loop_
_entity_poly.entity_id
_entity_poly.type
_entity_poly.pdbx_seq_one_letter_code
_entity_poly.pdbx_strand_id
1 'polypeptide(L)'
;MEAAGIDKKKVDHCMEQSGGVTEDQPNTLLDKELQDQENSGIVLVPSLLVNQAVIRGFLNFETTFKAICAGFAAGSEPAICQMCANCPNERVCVQKGGHCGGNGGGMMGMGLLGGDGSNGSVSSTFFLTSMVMILLAFSLVGYVQYRRQETYMRDQIRGVVAEYMPVETQNAHVSTSLALDGDEDDDDNVHTFGAPDSALS
;
A
#
# COMPACT_ATOMS: atom_id res chain seq x y z
N MET A 1 4.75 24.90 43.70
CA MET A 1 3.72 24.18 44.48
C MET A 1 2.34 24.79 44.27
N GLU A 2 2.17 26.11 44.34
CA GLU A 2 0.87 26.78 44.12
C GLU A 2 0.29 26.61 42.71
N ALA A 3 1.11 26.71 41.66
CA ALA A 3 0.65 26.50 40.27
C ALA A 3 0.11 25.07 40.01
N ALA A 4 0.45 24.10 40.86
CA ALA A 4 -0.02 22.72 40.79
C ALA A 4 -1.15 22.42 41.81
N GLY A 5 -1.59 23.41 42.59
CA GLY A 5 -2.62 23.22 43.63
C GLY A 5 -2.18 22.32 44.80
N ILE A 6 -0.87 22.14 45.02
CA ILE A 6 -0.34 21.28 46.07
C ILE A 6 -0.18 22.08 47.36
N ASP A 7 -0.73 21.56 48.46
CA ASP A 7 -0.61 22.15 49.80
C ASP A 7 0.84 22.09 50.27
N LYS A 8 1.46 23.27 50.34
CA LYS A 8 2.85 23.43 50.76
C LYS A 8 3.08 22.86 52.17
N LYS A 9 2.13 23.00 53.10
CA LYS A 9 2.31 22.53 54.48
C LYS A 9 2.46 21.02 54.55
N LYS A 10 1.75 20.28 53.69
CA LYS A 10 1.88 18.83 53.60
C LYS A 10 3.22 18.40 53.03
N VAL A 11 3.73 19.15 52.04
CA VAL A 11 5.05 18.88 51.47
C VAL A 11 6.14 19.16 52.49
N ASP A 12 6.08 20.30 53.18
CA ASP A 12 7.04 20.66 54.22
C ASP A 12 7.04 19.59 55.33
N HIS A 13 5.86 19.13 55.75
CA HIS A 13 5.74 18.02 56.71
C HIS A 13 6.34 16.71 56.19
N CYS A 14 6.11 16.37 54.92
CA CYS A 14 6.71 15.18 54.29
C CYS A 14 8.24 15.28 54.24
N MET A 15 8.78 16.45 53.92
CA MET A 15 10.22 16.70 53.87
C MET A 15 10.85 16.57 55.26
N GLU A 16 10.20 17.13 56.30
CA GLU A 16 10.63 16.99 57.69
C GLU A 16 10.62 15.52 58.15
N GLN A 17 9.54 14.79 57.88
CA GLN A 17 9.43 13.38 58.26
C GLN A 17 10.41 12.47 57.53
N SER A 18 10.82 12.84 56.31
CA SER A 18 11.73 12.04 55.50
C SER A 18 13.20 12.21 55.89
N GLY A 19 13.55 13.13 56.80
CA GLY A 19 14.94 13.41 57.20
C GLY A 19 15.27 14.89 57.33
N GLY A 20 14.32 15.78 57.01
CA GLY A 20 14.52 17.23 57.07
C GLY A 20 15.39 17.76 55.93
N VAL A 21 15.66 19.07 55.97
CA VAL A 21 16.46 19.77 54.95
C VAL A 21 17.71 20.44 55.52
N THR A 22 17.88 20.38 56.84
CA THR A 22 18.88 21.16 57.58
C THR A 22 19.96 20.30 58.24
N GLU A 23 19.65 19.05 58.56
CA GLU A 23 20.56 18.15 59.26
C GLU A 23 21.02 17.04 58.32
N ASP A 24 22.25 16.56 58.53
CA ASP A 24 22.84 15.46 57.74
C ASP A 24 22.35 14.12 58.28
N GLN A 25 21.05 13.87 58.13
CA GLN A 25 20.36 12.63 58.50
C GLN A 25 19.95 11.85 57.25
N PRO A 26 19.94 10.50 57.30
CA PRO A 26 19.55 9.68 56.15
C PRO A 26 18.11 9.96 55.73
N ASN A 27 17.88 10.10 54.43
CA ASN A 27 16.55 10.39 53.91
C ASN A 27 15.80 9.08 53.65
N THR A 28 14.86 8.74 54.54
CA THR A 28 14.13 7.46 54.48
C THR A 28 13.35 7.25 53.18
N LEU A 29 12.86 8.34 52.57
CA LEU A 29 12.13 8.29 51.30
C LEU A 29 13.09 8.05 50.12
N LEU A 30 14.22 8.73 50.12
CA LEU A 30 15.26 8.53 49.10
C LEU A 30 15.87 7.14 49.17
N ASP A 31 16.17 6.65 50.37
CA ASP A 31 16.74 5.31 50.58
C ASP A 31 15.78 4.24 50.07
N LYS A 32 14.47 4.41 50.32
CA LYS A 32 13.43 3.53 49.79
C LYS A 32 13.38 3.57 48.26
N GLU A 33 13.43 4.75 47.65
CA GLU A 33 13.43 4.91 46.19
C GLU A 33 14.66 4.27 45.55
N LEU A 34 15.86 4.46 46.14
CA LEU A 34 17.10 3.83 45.67
C LEU A 34 17.02 2.31 45.77
N GLN A 35 16.45 1.79 46.86
CA GLN A 35 16.24 0.35 47.02
C GLN A 35 15.24 -0.20 46.00
N ASP A 36 14.14 0.51 45.74
CA ASP A 36 13.13 0.11 44.75
C ASP A 36 13.71 0.18 43.32
N GLN A 37 14.59 1.14 43.05
CA GLN A 37 15.34 1.25 41.81
C GLN A 37 16.30 0.06 41.60
N GLU A 38 17.06 -0.33 42.64
CA GLU A 38 17.94 -1.50 42.62
C GLU A 38 17.16 -2.81 42.43
N ASN A 39 16.05 -2.97 43.15
CA ASN A 39 15.15 -4.13 43.03
C ASN A 39 14.54 -4.27 41.63
N SER A 40 14.35 -3.16 40.92
CA SER A 40 13.86 -3.12 39.54
C SER A 40 14.97 -3.33 38.50
N GLY A 41 16.23 -3.51 38.94
CA GLY A 41 17.39 -3.68 38.06
C GLY A 41 17.83 -2.41 37.32
N ILE A 42 17.40 -1.23 37.78
CA ILE A 42 17.65 0.05 37.12
C ILE A 42 18.98 0.62 37.61
N VAL A 43 20.05 0.37 36.84
CA VAL A 43 21.41 0.85 37.16
C VAL A 43 21.74 2.21 36.53
N LEU A 44 20.90 2.71 35.62
CA LEU A 44 21.12 3.96 34.89
C LEU A 44 19.83 4.79 34.87
N VAL A 45 19.93 6.05 35.32
CA VAL A 45 18.87 7.05 35.22
C VAL A 45 19.18 8.06 34.11
N PRO A 46 18.17 8.58 33.40
CA PRO A 46 16.74 8.23 33.48
C PRO A 46 16.43 6.92 32.74
N SER A 47 15.48 6.13 33.26
CA SER A 47 14.93 4.95 32.59
C SER A 47 13.41 5.03 32.51
N LEU A 48 12.83 4.48 31.44
CA LEU A 48 11.38 4.37 31.26
C LEU A 48 11.01 2.90 31.19
N LEU A 49 10.07 2.50 32.04
CA LEU A 49 9.50 1.16 32.04
C LEU A 49 8.02 1.26 31.66
N VAL A 50 7.59 0.43 30.71
CA VAL A 50 6.18 0.25 30.34
C VAL A 50 5.84 -1.20 30.58
N ASN A 51 4.91 -1.49 31.50
CA ASN A 51 4.52 -2.85 31.88
C ASN A 51 5.71 -3.75 32.26
N GLN A 52 6.63 -3.24 33.10
CA GLN A 52 7.87 -3.91 33.52
C GLN A 52 8.88 -4.19 32.38
N ALA A 53 8.61 -3.76 31.15
CA ALA A 53 9.57 -3.79 30.06
C ALA A 53 10.38 -2.48 30.00
N VAL A 54 11.69 -2.61 29.99
CA VAL A 54 12.60 -1.46 29.86
C VAL A 54 12.61 -0.97 28.41
N ILE A 55 12.26 0.30 28.21
CA ILE A 55 12.31 0.93 26.91
C ILE A 55 13.73 1.44 26.65
N ARG A 56 14.35 0.90 25.61
CA ARG A 56 15.71 1.30 25.18
C ARG A 56 15.62 2.43 24.16
N GLY A 57 16.54 3.39 24.26
CA GLY A 57 16.69 4.48 23.31
C GLY A 57 16.60 5.84 23.97
N PHE A 58 16.59 6.89 23.15
CA PHE A 58 16.41 8.26 23.64
C PHE A 58 14.97 8.42 24.16
N LEU A 59 14.82 8.98 25.35
CA LEU A 59 13.52 9.29 25.95
C LEU A 59 12.94 10.55 25.30
N ASN A 60 12.32 10.37 24.15
CA ASN A 60 11.60 11.38 23.39
C ASN A 60 10.10 11.12 23.45
N PHE A 61 9.30 12.13 23.10
CA PHE A 61 7.85 11.98 23.03
C PHE A 61 7.45 10.81 22.11
N GLU A 62 8.08 10.70 20.94
CA GLU A 62 7.79 9.66 19.96
C GLU A 62 8.04 8.24 20.50
N THR A 63 9.23 7.99 21.05
CA THR A 63 9.61 6.67 21.59
C THR A 63 8.76 6.29 22.80
N THR A 64 8.48 7.27 23.66
CA THR A 64 7.62 7.10 24.84
C THR A 64 6.18 6.80 24.42
N PHE A 65 5.63 7.56 23.46
CA PHE A 65 4.27 7.37 22.97
C PHE A 65 4.10 6.00 22.32
N LYS A 66 5.02 5.60 21.44
CA LYS A 66 5.01 4.27 20.80
C LYS A 66 5.12 3.14 21.83
N ALA A 67 6.01 3.30 22.82
CA ALA A 67 6.16 2.33 23.90
C ALA A 67 4.88 2.16 24.72
N ILE A 68 4.21 3.27 25.07
CA ILE A 68 2.94 3.23 25.82
C ILE A 68 1.86 2.52 25.00
N CYS A 69 1.71 2.86 23.72
CA CYS A 69 0.72 2.22 22.85
C CYS A 69 0.99 0.71 22.68
N ALA A 70 2.25 0.31 22.50
CA ALA A 70 2.65 -1.09 22.43
C ALA A 70 2.44 -1.87 23.75
N GLY A 71 2.22 -1.17 24.87
CA GLY A 71 1.91 -1.78 26.15
C GLY A 71 0.48 -2.32 26.27
N PHE A 72 -0.44 -1.92 25.39
CA PHE A 72 -1.81 -2.40 25.41
C PHE A 72 -1.96 -3.71 24.63
N ALA A 73 -2.89 -4.56 25.07
CA ALA A 73 -3.25 -5.74 24.29
C ALA A 73 -3.97 -5.34 22.99
N ALA A 74 -3.82 -6.15 21.94
CA ALA A 74 -4.43 -5.87 20.64
C ALA A 74 -5.94 -5.60 20.79
N GLY A 75 -6.40 -4.46 20.27
CA GLY A 75 -7.81 -4.05 20.34
C GLY A 75 -8.25 -3.39 21.66
N SER A 76 -7.40 -3.34 22.69
CA SER A 76 -7.62 -2.56 23.92
C SER A 76 -6.89 -1.21 23.93
N GLU A 77 -6.23 -0.88 22.82
CA GLU A 77 -5.51 0.37 22.67
C GLU A 77 -6.48 1.57 22.64
N PRO A 78 -6.09 2.70 23.26
CA PRO A 78 -6.80 3.95 23.10
C PRO A 78 -6.88 4.37 21.61
N ALA A 79 -7.99 4.98 21.21
CA ALA A 79 -8.20 5.44 19.83
C ALA A 79 -7.06 6.33 19.31
N ILE A 80 -6.44 7.11 20.20
CA ILE A 80 -5.32 7.99 19.86
C ILE A 80 -4.07 7.23 19.38
N CYS A 81 -3.83 6.01 19.88
CA CYS A 81 -2.72 5.18 19.43
C CYS A 81 -2.89 4.80 17.96
N GLN A 82 -4.12 4.43 17.57
CA GLN A 82 -4.44 4.06 16.20
C GLN A 82 -4.48 5.28 15.26
N MET A 83 -5.08 6.39 15.72
CA MET A 83 -5.16 7.63 14.94
C MET A 83 -3.78 8.24 14.67
N CYS A 84 -2.86 8.17 15.64
CA CYS A 84 -1.55 8.79 15.53
C CYS A 84 -0.43 7.85 15.07
N ALA A 85 -0.66 6.53 14.97
CA ALA A 85 0.36 5.55 14.60
C ALA A 85 1.07 5.87 13.28
N ASN A 86 0.34 6.45 12.32
CA ASN A 86 0.84 6.72 10.96
C ASN A 86 1.11 8.21 10.71
N CYS A 87 1.07 9.05 11.73
CA CYS A 87 1.42 10.46 11.59
C CYS A 87 2.94 10.63 11.57
N PRO A 88 3.47 11.63 10.83
CA PRO A 88 4.90 11.98 10.85
C PRO A 88 5.34 12.63 12.18
N ASN A 89 4.37 13.13 12.94
CA ASN A 89 4.53 13.99 14.10
C ASN A 89 3.45 13.61 15.09
N GLU A 90 3.72 12.57 15.89
CA GLU A 90 2.81 12.02 16.88
C GLU A 90 2.44 13.10 17.92
N ARG A 91 3.38 13.98 18.28
CA ARG A 91 3.14 15.09 19.20
C ARG A 91 2.02 16.02 18.73
N VAL A 92 2.05 16.41 17.46
CA VAL A 92 1.03 17.30 16.88
C VAL A 92 -0.30 16.57 16.77
N CYS A 93 -0.27 15.28 16.42
CA CYS A 93 -1.48 14.46 16.36
C CYS A 93 -2.17 14.37 17.71
N VAL A 94 -1.44 14.08 18.79
CA VAL A 94 -1.99 14.01 20.15
C VAL A 94 -2.54 15.37 20.59
N GLN A 95 -1.84 16.47 20.32
CA GLN A 95 -2.31 17.82 20.64
C GLN A 95 -3.58 18.23 19.89
N LYS A 96 -3.78 17.72 18.67
CA LYS A 96 -4.98 17.96 17.86
C LYS A 96 -6.05 16.88 18.00
N GLY A 97 -5.95 16.04 19.03
CA GLY A 97 -6.96 15.02 19.33
C GLY A 97 -7.08 13.93 18.26
N GLY A 98 -5.97 13.52 17.64
CA GLY A 98 -5.94 12.44 16.65
C GLY A 98 -5.83 12.88 15.20
N HIS A 99 -5.61 14.17 14.92
CA HIS A 99 -5.47 14.68 13.56
C HIS A 99 -4.00 14.95 13.21
N CYS A 100 -3.46 14.22 12.22
CA CYS A 100 -2.14 14.53 11.69
C CYS A 100 -2.16 15.94 11.06
N GLY A 101 -1.37 16.88 11.60
CA GLY A 101 -1.20 18.20 10.99
C GLY A 101 -0.36 18.11 9.71
N GLY A 102 -0.92 18.50 8.57
CA GLY A 102 -0.21 18.50 7.29
C GLY A 102 0.98 19.47 7.26
N ASN A 103 2.18 18.90 7.35
CA ASN A 103 3.41 19.30 6.65
C ASN A 103 4.47 18.21 6.85
N GLY A 104 4.04 17.01 6.52
CA GLY A 104 4.71 15.74 6.76
C GLY A 104 3.60 14.70 6.83
N GLY A 105 3.91 13.45 6.52
CA GLY A 105 2.92 12.37 6.56
C GLY A 105 2.56 11.99 5.13
N GLY A 106 2.90 10.78 4.72
CA GLY A 106 2.57 9.58 5.48
C GLY A 106 1.34 9.02 4.80
N MET A 107 1.59 7.99 4.00
CA MET A 107 0.64 7.16 3.29
C MET A 107 -0.66 6.97 4.10
N MET A 108 -1.76 7.54 3.63
CA MET A 108 -3.08 6.89 3.48
C MET A 108 -4.15 7.89 3.05
N GLY A 109 -5.01 7.46 2.14
CA GLY A 109 -6.20 8.21 1.76
C GLY A 109 -6.71 7.81 0.38
N MET A 110 -7.29 6.62 0.28
CA MET A 110 -8.08 6.19 -0.87
C MET A 110 -9.34 7.09 -0.92
N GLY A 111 -9.19 8.27 -1.51
CA GLY A 111 -10.24 9.28 -1.68
C GLY A 111 -10.60 9.39 -3.14
N LEU A 112 -11.64 8.66 -3.54
CA LEU A 112 -12.33 8.81 -4.81
C LEU A 112 -13.04 10.16 -4.82
N LEU A 113 -12.40 11.20 -5.37
CA LEU A 113 -12.87 12.59 -5.56
C LEU A 113 -12.21 13.57 -4.58
N GLY A 114 -11.26 14.34 -5.08
CA GLY A 114 -10.61 15.41 -4.32
C GLY A 114 -9.44 15.99 -5.09
N GLY A 115 -9.76 16.83 -6.07
CA GLY A 115 -8.76 17.64 -6.74
C GLY A 115 -8.28 18.80 -5.87
N ASP A 116 -7.00 19.09 -6.08
CA ASP A 116 -6.29 20.34 -5.91
C ASP A 116 -5.46 20.54 -4.64
N GLY A 117 -4.21 20.93 -4.90
CA GLY A 117 -3.09 20.91 -3.96
C GLY A 117 -1.78 20.77 -4.73
N SER A 118 -1.57 21.66 -5.69
CA SER A 118 -0.31 21.85 -6.39
C SER A 118 0.83 22.03 -5.39
N ASN A 119 1.80 21.10 -5.37
CA ASN A 119 3.23 21.35 -5.21
C ASN A 119 4.02 20.04 -5.41
N GLY A 120 4.60 19.89 -6.60
CA GLY A 120 5.86 19.17 -6.79
C GLY A 120 5.89 17.65 -6.64
N SER A 121 4.79 16.92 -6.89
CA SER A 121 4.82 15.46 -7.06
C SER A 121 4.47 15.09 -8.50
N VAL A 122 5.17 14.08 -9.06
CA VAL A 122 4.79 13.48 -10.33
C VAL A 122 3.39 12.86 -10.14
N SER A 123 2.37 13.62 -10.53
CA SER A 123 1.01 13.28 -10.12
C SER A 123 0.61 11.95 -10.75
N SER A 124 0.02 11.05 -9.96
CA SER A 124 -0.47 9.74 -10.41
C SER A 124 -1.38 9.88 -11.64
N THR A 125 -2.03 11.03 -11.78
CA THR A 125 -2.82 11.41 -12.95
C THR A 125 -1.94 11.55 -14.20
N PHE A 126 -0.74 12.14 -14.13
CA PHE A 126 0.17 12.25 -15.28
C PHE A 126 0.65 10.89 -15.80
N PHE A 127 0.91 9.92 -14.91
CA PHE A 127 1.32 8.58 -15.34
C PHE A 127 0.18 7.84 -16.04
N LEU A 128 -1.03 7.89 -15.47
CA LEU A 128 -2.20 7.23 -16.06
C LEU A 128 -2.65 7.91 -17.36
N THR A 129 -2.62 9.24 -17.43
CA THR A 129 -2.96 9.96 -18.67
C THR A 129 -1.92 9.72 -19.76
N SER A 130 -0.63 9.69 -19.41
CA SER A 130 0.45 9.35 -20.35
C SER A 130 0.28 7.94 -20.90
N MET A 131 0.00 6.95 -20.03
CA MET A 131 -0.19 5.56 -20.44
C MET A 131 -1.38 5.40 -21.39
N VAL A 132 -2.51 6.05 -21.10
CA VAL A 132 -3.69 6.05 -21.97
C VAL A 132 -3.42 6.79 -23.29
N MET A 133 -2.73 7.93 -23.26
CA MET A 133 -2.37 8.70 -24.47
C MET A 133 -1.48 7.91 -25.42
N ILE A 134 -0.52 7.14 -24.87
CA ILE A 134 0.37 6.29 -25.67
C ILE A 134 -0.42 5.16 -26.35
N LEU A 135 -1.33 4.50 -25.62
CA LEU A 135 -2.20 3.47 -26.20
C LEU A 135 -3.09 4.02 -27.33
N LEU A 136 -3.64 5.22 -27.16
CA LEU A 136 -4.44 5.89 -28.20
C LEU A 136 -3.60 6.24 -29.43
N ALA A 137 -2.36 6.71 -29.23
CA ALA A 137 -1.45 7.02 -30.32
C ALA A 137 -1.09 5.77 -31.15
N PHE A 138 -0.74 4.66 -30.50
CA PHE A 138 -0.46 3.41 -31.19
C PHE A 138 -1.69 2.84 -31.91
N SER A 139 -2.88 2.96 -31.33
CA SER A 139 -4.14 2.55 -31.96
C SER A 139 -4.44 3.35 -33.23
N LEU A 140 -4.23 4.67 -33.20
CA LEU A 140 -4.39 5.54 -34.37
C LEU A 140 -3.38 5.21 -35.47
N VAL A 141 -2.10 5.04 -35.13
CA VAL A 141 -1.05 4.68 -36.10
C VAL A 141 -1.32 3.31 -36.71
N GLY A 142 -1.71 2.33 -35.89
CA GLY A 142 -2.10 1.00 -36.34
C GLY A 142 -3.29 1.05 -37.28
N TYR A 143 -4.34 1.81 -36.96
CA TYR A 143 -5.51 1.98 -37.82
C TYR A 143 -5.17 2.63 -39.16
N VAL A 144 -4.31 3.67 -39.16
CA VAL A 144 -3.86 4.32 -40.41
C VAL A 144 -3.04 3.37 -41.27
N GLN A 145 -2.11 2.63 -40.68
CA GLN A 145 -1.28 1.67 -41.42
C GLN A 145 -2.10 0.48 -41.94
N TYR A 146 -3.07 -0.01 -41.15
CA TYR A 146 -4.02 -1.03 -41.58
C TYR A 146 -4.80 -0.59 -42.81
N ARG A 147 -5.31 0.65 -42.78
CA ARG A 147 -6.02 1.22 -43.94
C ARG A 147 -5.11 1.42 -45.15
N ARG A 148 -3.81 1.63 -44.95
CA ARG A 148 -2.82 1.80 -46.03
C ARG A 148 -2.39 0.47 -46.66
N GLN A 149 -2.50 -0.65 -45.95
CA GLN A 149 -2.18 -2.00 -46.47
C GLN A 149 -3.17 -2.47 -47.54
N GLU A 150 -4.43 -2.03 -47.52
CA GLU A 150 -5.38 -2.36 -48.59
C GLU A 150 -4.93 -1.86 -49.97
N THR A 151 -4.22 -0.72 -50.01
CA THR A 151 -3.64 -0.17 -51.25
C THR A 151 -2.36 -0.86 -51.71
N TYR A 152 -1.72 -1.69 -50.88
CA TYR A 152 -0.51 -2.44 -51.26
C TYR A 152 -0.80 -3.84 -51.82
N MET A 153 -2.01 -4.38 -51.61
CA MET A 153 -2.34 -5.74 -52.06
C MET A 153 -2.90 -5.85 -53.47
N ARG A 154 -3.25 -4.75 -54.16
CA ARG A 154 -3.80 -4.86 -55.53
C ARG A 154 -2.77 -4.89 -56.67
N ASP A 155 -1.49 -4.63 -56.38
CA ASP A 155 -0.47 -4.52 -57.43
C ASP A 155 0.58 -5.63 -57.43
N GLN A 156 0.64 -6.51 -56.42
CA GLN A 156 1.62 -7.62 -56.40
C GLN A 156 1.04 -9.01 -56.68
N ILE A 157 -0.28 -9.18 -56.74
CA ILE A 157 -0.90 -10.45 -57.18
C ILE A 157 -1.24 -10.45 -58.68
N ARG A 158 -1.00 -9.35 -59.40
CA ARG A 158 -1.08 -9.32 -60.88
C ARG A 158 0.24 -9.73 -61.55
N GLY A 159 1.34 -9.79 -60.82
CA GLY A 159 2.66 -10.15 -61.37
C GLY A 159 2.94 -11.65 -61.48
N VAL A 160 2.26 -12.50 -60.69
CA VAL A 160 2.52 -13.96 -60.69
C VAL A 160 1.31 -14.80 -61.17
N VAL A 161 0.11 -14.22 -61.29
CA VAL A 161 -1.11 -14.91 -61.79
C VAL A 161 -1.37 -14.64 -63.28
N ALA A 162 -0.48 -13.92 -63.97
CA ALA A 162 -0.61 -13.70 -65.42
C ALA A 162 -0.03 -14.84 -66.26
N GLU A 163 0.79 -15.73 -65.69
CA GLU A 163 1.43 -16.83 -66.43
C GLU A 163 0.65 -18.16 -66.37
N TYR A 164 -0.47 -18.22 -65.66
CA TYR A 164 -1.25 -19.47 -65.49
C TYR A 164 -2.73 -19.40 -65.93
N MET A 165 -3.06 -18.52 -66.87
CA MET A 165 -4.24 -18.74 -67.72
C MET A 165 -3.94 -18.42 -69.18
N PRO A 166 -3.37 -19.39 -69.93
CA PRO A 166 -3.47 -19.38 -71.37
C PRO A 166 -4.59 -20.33 -71.83
N VAL A 167 -5.42 -19.76 -72.73
CA VAL A 167 -6.14 -20.40 -73.84
C VAL A 167 -7.51 -21.04 -73.54
N GLU A 168 -8.57 -20.28 -73.86
CA GLU A 168 -9.72 -20.89 -74.51
C GLU A 168 -9.38 -21.14 -75.99
N THR A 169 -9.38 -22.39 -76.43
CA THR A 169 -9.80 -22.74 -77.79
C THR A 169 -10.41 -24.14 -77.79
N GLN A 170 -11.59 -24.20 -78.36
CA GLN A 170 -12.48 -25.35 -78.47
C GLN A 170 -11.82 -26.59 -79.09
N ASN A 171 -12.39 -27.75 -78.73
CA ASN A 171 -12.33 -29.07 -79.37
C ASN A 171 -11.14 -30.01 -79.07
N ALA A 172 -11.34 -30.85 -78.05
CA ALA A 172 -11.08 -32.30 -78.11
C ALA A 172 -11.88 -32.94 -76.95
N HIS A 173 -13.12 -33.35 -77.18
CA HIS A 173 -13.46 -34.75 -77.40
C HIS A 173 -12.71 -35.71 -76.45
N VAL A 174 -13.41 -36.21 -75.43
CA VAL A 174 -13.42 -37.61 -74.94
C VAL A 174 -14.17 -37.60 -73.59
N SER A 175 -15.49 -37.75 -73.75
CA SER A 175 -16.34 -38.78 -73.15
C SER A 175 -16.00 -39.37 -71.76
N THR A 176 -17.06 -39.39 -70.92
CA THR A 176 -17.43 -40.52 -70.02
C THR A 176 -16.64 -40.58 -68.71
N SER A 177 -17.20 -40.62 -67.49
CA SER A 177 -18.50 -41.03 -66.91
C SER A 177 -18.58 -40.43 -65.49
N LEU A 178 -19.69 -39.86 -65.01
CA LEU A 178 -20.86 -40.53 -64.41
C LEU A 178 -20.55 -41.47 -63.21
N ALA A 179 -21.12 -41.09 -62.04
CA ALA A 179 -21.56 -41.90 -60.88
C ALA A 179 -20.45 -42.52 -59.98
N LEU A 180 -20.53 -42.59 -58.64
CA LEU A 180 -21.62 -42.76 -57.63
C LEU A 180 -21.20 -42.03 -56.33
N ASP A 181 -22.07 -41.40 -55.51
CA ASP A 181 -23.13 -41.95 -54.64
C ASP A 181 -22.62 -42.92 -53.55
N GLY A 182 -23.03 -42.66 -52.29
CA GLY A 182 -22.62 -43.38 -51.09
C GLY A 182 -22.73 -42.53 -49.81
N ASP A 183 -23.97 -42.26 -49.38
CA ASP A 183 -24.31 -42.03 -47.97
C ASP A 183 -23.80 -43.19 -47.09
N GLU A 184 -23.43 -42.92 -45.84
CA GLU A 184 -23.88 -43.68 -44.66
C GLU A 184 -23.32 -43.07 -43.37
N ASP A 185 -24.23 -42.92 -42.41
CA ASP A 185 -24.08 -42.47 -41.03
C ASP A 185 -23.08 -43.32 -40.23
N ASP A 186 -22.50 -42.76 -39.16
CA ASP A 186 -22.62 -43.34 -37.82
C ASP A 186 -21.99 -42.42 -36.76
N ASP A 187 -22.84 -42.06 -35.80
CA ASP A 187 -22.49 -41.54 -34.49
C ASP A 187 -21.58 -42.52 -33.73
N ASP A 188 -20.50 -42.03 -33.12
CA ASP A 188 -19.98 -42.59 -31.86
C ASP A 188 -19.12 -41.57 -31.10
N ASN A 189 -19.83 -40.77 -30.30
CA ASN A 189 -19.72 -40.70 -28.85
C ASN A 189 -18.34 -40.77 -28.14
N VAL A 190 -18.29 -39.93 -27.10
CA VAL A 190 -17.70 -40.17 -25.77
C VAL A 190 -16.22 -39.83 -25.52
N HIS A 191 -16.08 -38.76 -24.73
CA HIS A 191 -15.19 -38.54 -23.58
C HIS A 191 -13.67 -38.66 -23.83
N THR A 192 -12.79 -37.77 -23.39
CA THR A 192 -12.74 -36.78 -22.31
C THR A 192 -11.29 -36.30 -22.35
N PHE A 193 -11.00 -35.02 -22.18
CA PHE A 193 -10.00 -34.59 -21.20
C PHE A 193 -10.11 -33.09 -21.03
N GLY A 194 -10.47 -32.67 -19.81
CA GLY A 194 -10.45 -31.28 -19.42
C GLY A 194 -9.03 -30.80 -19.15
N ALA A 195 -8.78 -29.54 -19.48
CA ALA A 195 -8.09 -28.60 -18.61
C ALA A 195 -8.55 -27.18 -18.97
N PRO A 196 -8.62 -26.27 -18.00
CA PRO A 196 -9.49 -25.12 -18.05
C PRO A 196 -8.72 -23.89 -18.50
N ASP A 197 -9.34 -23.06 -19.34
CA ASP A 197 -9.00 -21.64 -19.36
C ASP A 197 -10.21 -20.80 -19.72
N SER A 198 -10.46 -19.85 -18.82
CA SER A 198 -10.82 -18.48 -19.19
C SER A 198 -12.19 -18.23 -19.82
N ALA A 199 -12.99 -17.50 -19.03
CA ALA A 199 -13.63 -16.24 -19.41
C ALA A 199 -15.17 -16.22 -19.41
N LEU A 200 -15.65 -15.11 -18.86
CA LEU A 200 -16.90 -14.42 -19.16
C LEU A 200 -18.19 -15.09 -18.68
N SER A 201 -18.77 -14.57 -17.61
CA SER A 201 -19.61 -13.37 -17.74
C SER A 201 -19.73 -12.60 -16.43
#